data_AF-A0A7R9U1W8-F1
#
_entry.id   AF-A0A7R9U1W8-F1
#
_cell.length_a   1.000
_cell.length_b   1.000
_cell.length_c   1.000
_cell.angle_alpha   90.00
_cell.angle_beta   90.00
_cell.angle_gamma   90.00
#
_symmetry.space_group_name_H-M   'P 1'
#
loop_
_entity.id
_entity.type
_entity.pdbx_description
1 polymer ?
#
loop_
_entity_poly.entity_id
_entity_poly.type
_entity_poly.pdbx_seq_one_letter_code
_entity_poly.pdbx_strand_id
1 'polypeptide(L)'
;MEERSGELFSKEGFETIMGAFNDIEAITINFGGETLDFQDICEPGNSGGYPCVVLSILDTWGYNATTLSADSDPEATLNSENSVGDLEPNLGELTIQISGDAEIVTNANA
;
A
#
# COMPACT_ATOMS: atom_id res chain seq x y z
N MET A 1 15.40 3.73 16.34
CA MET A 1 14.24 4.03 15.48
C MET A 1 14.83 4.16 14.09
N GLU A 2 14.56 3.19 13.22
CA GLU A 2 15.00 3.27 11.83
C GLU A 2 14.06 4.23 11.11
N GLU A 3 14.63 5.26 10.51
CA GLU A 3 13.92 6.28 9.74
C GLU A 3 13.73 5.73 8.33
N ARG A 4 12.48 5.61 7.88
CA ARG A 4 12.18 5.14 6.52
C ARG A 4 12.14 6.35 5.61
N SER A 5 13.08 6.41 4.67
CA SER A 5 13.22 7.50 3.70
C SER A 5 13.39 6.96 2.29
N GLY A 6 12.87 7.65 1.27
CA GLY A 6 13.03 7.31 -0.14
C GLY A 6 11.85 7.83 -0.99
N GLU A 7 12.01 7.89 -2.31
CA GLU A 7 10.98 8.47 -3.20
C GLU A 7 9.61 7.79 -3.05
N LEU A 8 9.58 6.48 -2.82
CA LEU A 8 8.34 5.71 -2.60
C LEU A 8 7.66 5.99 -1.25
N PHE A 9 8.40 6.50 -0.27
CA PHE A 9 7.86 6.89 1.05
C PHE A 9 7.52 8.38 1.14
N SER A 10 7.71 9.12 0.04
CA SER A 10 7.20 10.49 -0.06
C SER A 10 5.68 10.49 -0.21
N LYS A 11 5.06 11.65 0.07
CA LYS A 11 3.63 11.87 -0.20
C LYS A 11 3.24 11.52 -1.65
N GLU A 12 4.05 11.94 -2.61
CA GLU A 12 3.83 11.65 -4.04
C GLU A 12 3.94 10.13 -4.33
N GLY A 13 4.87 9.45 -3.66
CA GLY A 13 4.99 7.99 -3.71
C GLY A 13 3.72 7.29 -3.20
N PHE A 14 3.22 7.70 -2.04
CA PHE A 14 1.97 7.14 -1.49
C PHE A 14 0.74 7.49 -2.34
N GLU A 15 0.66 8.70 -2.88
CA GLU A 15 -0.42 9.10 -3.78
C GLU A 15 -0.39 8.27 -5.08
N THR A 16 0.80 7.94 -5.58
CA THR A 16 0.97 7.02 -6.72
C THR A 16 0.46 5.61 -6.39
N ILE A 17 0.81 5.08 -5.21
CA ILE A 17 0.34 3.75 -4.76
C ILE A 17 -1.18 3.75 -4.55
N MET A 18 -1.74 4.82 -3.98
CA MET A 18 -3.19 5.02 -3.84
C MET A 18 -3.88 5.07 -5.20
N GLY A 19 -3.26 5.73 -6.20
CA GLY A 19 -3.73 5.70 -7.58
C GLY A 19 -3.81 4.28 -8.14
N ALA A 20 -2.74 3.49 -7.99
CA ALA A 20 -2.71 2.10 -8.44
C ALA A 20 -3.75 1.22 -7.72
N PHE A 21 -3.98 1.45 -6.42
CA PHE A 21 -5.04 0.79 -5.67
C PHE A 21 -6.43 1.11 -6.25
N ASN A 22 -6.72 2.39 -6.51
CA ASN A 22 -7.98 2.82 -7.12
C ASN A 22 -8.17 2.25 -8.53
N ASP A 23 -7.11 2.12 -9.31
CA ASP A 23 -7.17 1.51 -10.63
C ASP A 23 -7.54 0.03 -10.55
N ILE A 24 -7.02 -0.71 -9.55
CA ILE A 24 -7.40 -2.11 -9.28
C ILE A 24 -8.85 -2.20 -8.83
N GLU A 25 -9.30 -1.33 -7.92
CA GLU A 25 -10.70 -1.26 -7.46
C GLU A 25 -11.68 -1.05 -8.62
N ALA A 26 -11.26 -0.29 -9.63
CA ALA A 26 -12.08 0.00 -10.80
C ALA A 26 -12.13 -1.15 -11.81
N ILE A 27 -11.34 -2.21 -11.64
CA ILE A 27 -11.37 -3.37 -12.53
C ILE A 27 -12.68 -4.12 -12.34
N THR A 28 -13.43 -4.25 -13.43
CA THR A 28 -14.61 -5.10 -13.51
C THR A 28 -14.38 -6.25 -14.48
N ILE A 29 -14.88 -7.43 -14.15
CA ILE A 29 -14.87 -8.60 -15.03
C ILE A 29 -16.29 -9.04 -15.36
N ASN A 30 -16.51 -9.57 -16.57
CA ASN A 30 -17.78 -10.18 -16.93
C ASN A 30 -17.68 -11.70 -16.80
N PHE A 31 -18.41 -12.29 -15.87
CA PHE A 31 -18.41 -13.74 -15.62
C PHE A 31 -19.84 -14.23 -15.43
N GLY A 32 -20.24 -15.27 -16.17
CA GLY A 32 -21.58 -15.85 -16.04
C GLY A 32 -22.75 -14.93 -16.45
N GLY A 33 -22.48 -13.82 -17.14
CA GLY A 33 -23.49 -12.82 -17.50
C GLY A 33 -23.68 -11.71 -16.45
N GLU A 34 -22.90 -11.74 -15.39
CA GLU A 34 -22.81 -10.69 -14.36
C GLU A 34 -21.50 -9.90 -14.55
N THR A 35 -21.54 -8.62 -14.19
CA THR A 35 -20.35 -7.77 -14.06
C THR A 35 -19.97 -7.78 -12.59
N LEU A 36 -18.78 -8.31 -12.28
CA LEU A 36 -18.22 -8.39 -10.95
C LEU A 36 -17.09 -7.37 -10.79
N ASP A 37 -17.00 -6.73 -9.63
CA ASP A 37 -15.86 -5.89 -9.26
C ASP A 37 -14.90 -6.61 -8.31
N PHE A 38 -13.87 -5.91 -7.82
CA PHE A 38 -12.92 -6.48 -6.87
C PHE A 38 -13.57 -6.91 -5.55
N GLN A 39 -14.55 -6.15 -5.05
CA GLN A 39 -15.21 -6.41 -3.77
C GLN A 39 -16.14 -7.62 -3.84
N ASP A 40 -16.67 -7.95 -5.02
CA ASP A 40 -17.46 -9.16 -5.25
C ASP A 40 -16.64 -10.45 -5.15
N ILE A 41 -15.32 -10.38 -5.40
CA ILE A 41 -14.45 -11.56 -5.52
C ILE A 41 -13.36 -11.65 -4.45
N CYS A 42 -13.13 -10.60 -3.68
CA CYS A 42 -12.09 -10.56 -2.67
C CYS A 42 -12.42 -11.42 -1.44
N GLU A 43 -11.40 -11.75 -0.63
CA GLU A 43 -11.63 -12.31 0.70
C GLU A 43 -12.23 -11.22 1.61
N PRO A 44 -13.41 -11.45 2.22
CA PRO A 44 -14.06 -10.45 3.06
C PRO A 44 -13.21 -10.16 4.31
N GLY A 45 -13.04 -8.89 4.64
CA GLY A 45 -12.19 -8.44 5.73
C GLY A 45 -12.53 -7.04 6.22
N ASN A 46 -11.69 -6.53 7.12
CA ASN A 46 -11.74 -5.14 7.55
C ASN A 46 -10.32 -4.61 7.78
N SER A 47 -9.55 -4.49 6.70
CA SER A 47 -8.25 -3.83 6.72
C SER A 47 -8.49 -2.32 6.69
N GLY A 48 -8.28 -1.61 7.80
CA GLY A 48 -8.26 -0.14 7.80
C GLY A 48 -9.60 0.51 7.43
N GLY A 49 -10.72 -0.21 7.56
CA GLY A 49 -12.03 0.25 7.14
C GLY A 49 -12.41 -0.13 5.71
N TYR A 50 -11.56 -0.87 5.00
CA TYR A 50 -11.81 -1.40 3.66
C TYR A 50 -12.42 -2.82 3.74
N PRO A 51 -13.46 -3.15 2.95
CA PRO A 51 -14.26 -4.37 3.12
C PRO A 51 -13.59 -5.68 2.69
N CYS A 52 -12.40 -5.62 2.09
CA CYS A 52 -11.60 -6.79 1.74
C CYS A 52 -10.34 -6.89 2.59
N VAL A 53 -9.80 -8.10 2.72
CA VAL A 53 -8.44 -8.30 3.22
C VAL A 53 -7.45 -7.80 2.17
N VAL A 54 -6.90 -6.62 2.40
CA VAL A 54 -5.79 -6.04 1.63
C VAL A 54 -4.65 -5.80 2.60
N LEU A 55 -3.43 -6.18 2.21
CA LEU A 55 -2.21 -5.95 2.97
C LEU A 55 -1.39 -4.89 2.22
N SER A 56 -1.35 -3.69 2.78
CA SER A 56 -0.66 -2.54 2.18
C SER A 56 -0.43 -1.47 3.23
N ILE A 57 0.60 -0.65 3.03
CA ILE A 57 0.85 0.55 3.82
C ILE A 57 -0.31 1.56 3.78
N LEU A 58 -1.20 1.48 2.78
CA LEU A 58 -2.36 2.34 2.65
C LEU A 58 -3.41 2.14 3.76
N ASP A 59 -3.31 1.02 4.50
CA ASP A 59 -4.12 0.74 5.69
C ASP A 59 -4.04 1.85 6.74
N THR A 60 -2.86 2.48 6.86
CA THR A 60 -2.57 3.66 7.69
C THR A 60 -3.56 4.80 7.46
N TRP A 61 -3.94 5.03 6.19
CA TRP A 61 -4.90 6.09 5.81
C TRP A 61 -6.29 5.51 5.48
N GLY A 62 -6.54 4.25 5.85
CA GLY A 62 -7.78 3.53 5.60
C GLY A 62 -8.17 3.46 4.14
N TYR A 63 -7.19 3.30 3.26
CA TYR A 63 -7.39 3.29 1.80
C TYR A 63 -8.14 4.52 1.27
N ASN A 64 -8.06 5.64 1.98
CA ASN A 64 -8.80 6.85 1.64
C ASN A 64 -7.84 7.93 1.10
N ALA A 65 -7.96 8.22 -0.20
CA ALA A 65 -7.13 9.23 -0.87
C ALA A 65 -7.26 10.64 -0.26
N THR A 66 -8.44 11.00 0.26
CA THR A 66 -8.64 12.30 0.91
C THR A 66 -7.90 12.38 2.24
N THR A 67 -7.93 11.30 3.03
CA THR A 67 -7.17 11.21 4.28
C THR A 67 -5.67 11.30 4.03
N LEU A 68 -5.14 10.54 3.05
CA LEU A 68 -3.73 10.62 2.66
C LEU A 68 -3.34 12.03 2.16
N SER A 69 -4.18 12.64 1.32
CA SER A 69 -3.89 13.98 0.78
C SER A 69 -3.99 15.07 1.86
N ALA A 70 -4.79 14.87 2.91
CA ALA A 70 -4.86 15.77 4.06
C ALA A 70 -3.67 15.61 5.03
N ASP A 71 -2.94 14.49 4.97
CA ASP A 71 -1.76 14.27 5.78
C ASP A 71 -0.61 15.19 5.33
N SER A 72 -0.11 15.99 6.27
CA SER A 72 0.97 16.97 6.02
C SER A 72 2.34 16.32 5.96
N ASP A 73 2.53 15.16 6.59
CA ASP A 73 3.79 14.42 6.61
C ASP A 73 3.54 12.89 6.67
N PRO A 74 3.12 12.30 5.54
CA PRO A 74 2.83 10.87 5.46
C PRO A 74 3.99 9.95 5.86
N GLU A 75 5.23 10.37 5.61
CA GLU A 75 6.44 9.63 5.97
C GLU A 75 6.58 9.54 7.49
N ALA A 76 6.41 10.68 8.19
CA ALA A 76 6.40 10.70 9.64
C ALA A 76 5.24 9.89 10.23
N THR A 77 4.03 9.98 9.65
CA THR A 77 2.87 9.17 10.08
C THR A 77 3.20 7.68 10.02
N LEU A 78 3.69 7.18 8.88
CA LEU A 78 4.04 5.77 8.70
C LEU A 78 5.14 5.32 9.69
N ASN A 79 6.13 6.17 9.92
CA ASN A 79 7.24 5.92 10.85
C ASN A 79 6.80 5.96 12.33
N SER A 80 5.68 6.62 12.64
CA SER A 80 5.13 6.69 13.99
C SER A 80 4.21 5.52 14.35
N GLU A 81 3.52 4.95 13.36
CA GLU A 81 2.50 3.92 13.59
C GLU A 81 3.03 2.48 13.47
N ASN A 82 4.14 2.26 12.77
CA ASN A 82 4.63 0.91 12.47
C ASN A 82 6.12 0.76 12.79
N SER A 83 6.54 -0.33 13.45
CA SER A 83 7.97 -0.70 13.47
C SER A 83 8.37 -1.33 12.13
N VAL A 84 9.65 -1.28 11.73
CA VAL A 84 10.10 -1.81 10.41
C VAL A 84 9.67 -3.27 10.19
N GLY A 85 9.69 -4.11 11.23
CA GLY A 85 9.23 -5.50 11.16
C GLY A 85 7.73 -5.68 10.95
N ASP A 86 6.90 -4.66 11.24
CA ASP A 86 5.45 -4.71 11.03
C ASP A 86 5.06 -4.42 9.57
N LEU A 87 5.96 -3.85 8.78
CA LEU A 87 5.72 -3.54 7.36
C LEU A 87 6.29 -4.58 6.39
N GLU A 88 7.24 -5.41 6.79
CA GLU A 88 7.80 -6.47 5.92
C GLU A 88 6.73 -7.40 5.31
N PRO A 89 5.67 -7.83 6.04
CA PRO A 89 4.60 -8.63 5.45
C PRO A 89 3.73 -7.84 4.46
N ASN A 90 3.64 -6.52 4.63
CA ASN A 90 2.77 -5.63 3.85
C ASN A 90 3.43 -5.12 2.56
N LEU A 91 4.71 -5.42 2.34
CA LEU A 91 5.48 -5.01 1.17
C LEU A 91 5.69 -6.12 0.15
N GLY A 92 5.05 -7.28 0.32
CA GLY A 92 5.06 -8.35 -0.69
C GLY A 92 6.47 -8.85 -1.03
N GLU A 93 7.28 -9.17 -0.01
CA GLU A 93 8.67 -9.63 -0.13
C GLU A 93 9.70 -8.59 -0.66
N LEU A 94 9.32 -7.32 -0.79
CA LEU A 94 10.30 -6.23 -0.93
C LEU A 94 11.12 -6.10 0.35
N THR A 95 12.33 -6.65 0.35
CA THR A 95 13.32 -6.42 1.41
C THR A 95 13.70 -4.94 1.48
N ILE A 96 13.38 -4.27 2.59
CA ILE A 96 13.88 -2.93 2.88
C ILE A 96 15.37 -3.07 3.28
N GLN A 97 16.30 -2.80 2.37
CA GLN A 97 17.70 -2.59 2.75
C GLN A 97 17.91 -1.11 3.07
N ILE A 98 18.03 -0.79 4.36
CA ILE A 98 18.41 0.54 4.82
C ILE A 98 19.94 0.66 4.69
N SER A 99 20.42 1.02 3.49
CA SER A 99 21.77 1.53 3.30
C SER A 99 21.69 2.97 2.81
N GLY A 100 22.52 3.84 3.38
CA GLY A 100 22.53 5.30 3.15
C GLY A 100 22.85 5.77 1.72
N ASP A 101 22.76 4.90 0.73
CA ASP A 101 22.73 5.20 -0.70
C ASP A 101 21.73 4.20 -1.32
N ALA A 102 20.58 4.70 -1.79
CA ALA A 102 19.49 3.86 -2.27
C ALA A 102 19.82 3.25 -3.65
N GLU A 103 20.03 1.93 -3.69
CA GLU A 103 20.07 1.15 -4.92
C GLU A 103 18.94 0.11 -4.88
N ILE A 104 18.01 0.17 -5.84
CA ILE A 104 16.91 -0.80 -5.96
C ILE A 104 17.49 -2.10 -6.48
N VAL A 105 17.68 -3.09 -5.59
CA VAL A 105 18.02 -4.45 -6.00
C VAL A 105 16.72 -5.22 -6.27
N THR A 106 16.36 -5.35 -7.54
CA THR A 106 15.31 -6.30 -7.94
C THR A 106 15.92 -7.71 -7.93
N ASN A 107 15.45 -8.57 -7.01
CA ASN A 107 15.76 -9.99 -7.09
C ASN A 107 14.95 -10.59 -8.26
N ALA A 108 15.54 -10.57 -9.45
CA ALA A 108 15.09 -11.40 -10.55
C ALA A 108 15.45 -12.86 -10.24
N ASN A 109 14.55 -13.60 -9.61
CA ASN A 109 14.59 -15.06 -9.60
C ASN A 109 13.17 -15.61 -9.67
N ALA A 110 12.75 -15.91 -10.90
CA ALA A 110 11.83 -16.98 -11.25
C ALA A 110 12.58 -17.98 -12.13
#